data_AF-A0A7S4SNM5-F1
#
_entry.id   AF-A0A7S4SNM5-F1
#
_cell.length_a   1.000
_cell.length_b   1.000
_cell.length_c   1.000
_cell.angle_alpha   90.00
_cell.angle_beta   90.00
_cell.angle_gamma   90.00
#
_symmetry.space_group_name_H-M   'P 1'
#
loop_
_entity.id
_entity.type
_entity.pdbx_description
1 polymer ?
#
loop_
_entity_poly.entity_id
_entity_poly.type
_entity_poly.pdbx_seq_one_letter_code
_entity_poly.pdbx_strand_id
1 'polypeptide(L)'
;ISSAFWPSLSDDLPSMFNDEDKALLRKVFNPCLSDRREEGSRFVPPDPSFAYVQKLRALVKEEEAVQRRRMEHFFDKMFSQQCPGPLFPSSWASSVEISHGEAAGRQGAQLSARPHYVAQAHVLEEALQSALPVFDKSTEDGTRFRVYRLGSLEVRTTQEHDGLEAVGAVFSLSSTEPRRSEASVKDDEKIVKVTEYVERSGKEHRCYVVL
;
A
#
# COMPACT_ATOMS: atom_id res chain seq x y z
N ILE A 1 -19.64 -17.83 29.62
CA ILE A 1 -18.54 -16.84 29.62
C ILE A 1 -17.98 -16.68 28.21
N SER A 2 -17.55 -17.75 27.53
CA SER A 2 -17.08 -17.67 26.12
C SER A 2 -18.11 -17.09 25.14
N SER A 3 -19.38 -17.46 25.28
CA SER A 3 -20.48 -16.95 24.46
C SER A 3 -20.74 -15.44 24.59
N ALA A 4 -20.30 -14.81 25.68
CA ALA A 4 -20.45 -13.37 25.91
C ALA A 4 -19.19 -12.56 25.54
N PHE A 5 -18.02 -13.23 25.47
CA PHE A 5 -16.75 -12.58 25.20
C PHE A 5 -16.68 -11.99 23.78
N TRP A 6 -16.93 -12.79 22.75
CA TRP A 6 -16.83 -12.32 21.36
C TRP A 6 -17.82 -11.20 21.01
N PRO A 7 -19.11 -11.28 21.40
CA PRO A 7 -20.04 -10.17 21.18
C PRO A 7 -19.63 -8.88 21.91
N SER A 8 -18.98 -8.99 23.07
CA SER A 8 -18.49 -7.81 23.81
C SER A 8 -17.30 -7.09 23.14
N LEU A 9 -16.66 -7.73 22.17
CA LEU A 9 -15.64 -7.13 21.31
C LEU A 9 -16.22 -6.56 20.01
N SER A 10 -17.52 -6.65 19.74
CA SER A 10 -18.17 -6.00 18.59
C SER A 10 -18.59 -4.56 18.93
N ASP A 11 -18.74 -3.70 17.93
CA ASP A 11 -19.14 -2.29 18.15
C ASP A 11 -20.62 -2.15 18.50
N ASP A 12 -21.44 -3.10 18.08
CA ASP A 12 -22.90 -3.02 18.16
C ASP A 12 -23.48 -3.35 19.55
N LEU A 13 -22.65 -3.77 20.52
CA LEU A 13 -23.11 -4.26 21.82
C LEU A 13 -22.43 -3.57 23.00
N PRO A 14 -23.16 -3.38 24.13
CA PRO A 14 -22.58 -2.94 25.38
C PRO A 14 -21.43 -3.86 25.79
N SER A 15 -20.23 -3.30 25.89
CA SER A 15 -19.05 -4.08 26.27
C SER A 15 -18.95 -4.19 27.78
N MET A 16 -18.47 -5.34 28.26
CA MET A 16 -18.09 -5.52 29.66
C MET A 16 -16.69 -4.95 29.94
N PHE A 17 -15.96 -4.57 28.89
CA PHE A 17 -14.63 -3.97 28.98
C PHE A 17 -14.74 -2.45 28.89
N ASN A 18 -13.81 -1.75 29.53
CA ASN A 18 -13.58 -0.34 29.20
C ASN A 18 -13.04 -0.23 27.76
N ASP A 19 -13.09 0.97 27.20
CA ASP A 19 -12.74 1.20 25.79
C ASP A 19 -11.28 0.85 25.48
N GLU A 20 -10.35 1.10 26.41
CA GLU A 20 -8.94 0.78 26.22
C GLU A 20 -8.68 -0.73 26.15
N ASP A 21 -9.24 -1.50 27.08
CA ASP A 21 -9.09 -2.95 27.12
C ASP A 21 -9.83 -3.61 25.95
N LYS A 22 -10.99 -3.06 25.56
CA LYS A 22 -11.72 -3.51 24.35
C LYS A 22 -10.84 -3.32 23.11
N ALA A 23 -10.23 -2.15 22.95
CA ALA A 23 -9.34 -1.85 21.82
C ALA A 23 -8.09 -2.75 21.82
N LEU A 24 -7.49 -2.99 22.99
CA LEU A 24 -6.38 -3.92 23.16
C LEU A 24 -6.76 -5.34 22.72
N LEU A 25 -7.86 -5.88 23.26
CA LEU A 25 -8.30 -7.25 22.97
C LEU A 25 -8.68 -7.42 21.50
N ARG A 26 -9.19 -6.39 20.83
CA ARG A 26 -9.42 -6.40 19.38
C ARG A 26 -8.14 -6.60 18.58
N LYS A 27 -7.08 -5.89 18.94
CA LYS A 27 -5.76 -6.04 18.29
C LYS A 27 -5.21 -7.45 18.50
N VAL A 28 -5.38 -7.99 19.70
CA VAL A 28 -4.88 -9.32 20.08
C VAL A 28 -5.67 -10.44 19.40
N PHE A 29 -6.99 -10.29 19.29
CA PHE A 29 -7.88 -11.25 18.62
C PHE A 29 -8.30 -10.77 17.24
N ASN A 30 -7.35 -10.21 16.50
CA ASN A 30 -7.52 -9.85 15.10
C ASN A 30 -7.87 -11.13 14.30
N PRO A 31 -8.96 -11.15 13.52
CA PRO A 31 -9.38 -12.31 12.74
C PRO A 31 -8.31 -12.86 11.77
N CYS A 32 -7.39 -12.02 11.27
CA CYS A 32 -6.29 -12.46 10.41
C CYS A 32 -5.17 -13.17 11.18
N LEU A 33 -5.04 -12.92 12.48
CA LEU A 33 -3.95 -13.44 13.33
C LEU A 33 -4.40 -14.56 14.28
N SER A 34 -5.70 -14.70 14.51
CA SER A 34 -6.25 -15.56 15.54
C SER A 34 -7.51 -16.26 15.05
N ASP A 35 -7.42 -17.58 14.89
CA ASP A 35 -8.53 -18.52 14.67
C ASP A 35 -9.31 -18.84 15.96
N ARG A 36 -8.90 -18.32 17.12
CA ARG A 36 -9.51 -18.63 18.44
C ARG A 36 -11.02 -18.37 18.53
N ARG A 37 -11.57 -17.55 17.63
CA ARG A 37 -13.04 -17.36 17.51
C ARG A 37 -13.75 -18.64 17.08
N GLU A 38 -13.09 -19.47 16.28
CA GLU A 38 -13.59 -20.75 15.78
C GLU A 38 -13.65 -21.82 16.88
N GLU A 39 -12.94 -21.63 17.99
CA GLU A 39 -13.03 -22.52 19.17
C GLU A 39 -14.43 -22.51 19.81
N GLY A 40 -15.24 -21.48 19.54
CA GLY A 40 -16.63 -21.37 19.98
C GLY A 40 -16.78 -21.51 21.49
N SER A 41 -17.48 -22.56 21.94
CA SER A 41 -17.72 -22.81 23.36
C SER A 41 -16.48 -23.30 24.12
N ARG A 42 -15.46 -23.82 23.42
CA ARG A 42 -14.19 -24.30 24.02
C ARG A 42 -13.22 -23.18 24.36
N PHE A 43 -13.47 -21.98 23.83
CA PHE A 43 -12.65 -20.81 24.10
C PHE A 43 -12.62 -20.47 25.59
N VAL A 44 -11.42 -20.35 26.14
CA VAL A 44 -11.20 -19.80 27.48
C VAL A 44 -10.61 -18.40 27.32
N PRO A 45 -11.28 -17.35 27.87
CA PRO A 45 -10.76 -15.99 27.84
C PRO A 45 -9.38 -15.88 28.50
N PRO A 46 -8.56 -14.91 28.07
CA PRO A 46 -7.27 -14.67 28.69
C PRO A 46 -7.42 -14.26 30.16
N ASP A 47 -6.36 -14.48 30.94
CA ASP A 47 -6.30 -14.08 32.35
C ASP A 47 -6.54 -12.55 32.48
N PRO A 48 -7.57 -12.10 33.22
CA PRO A 48 -7.85 -10.68 33.42
C PRO A 48 -6.92 -10.03 34.46
N SER A 49 -5.92 -10.74 35.00
CA SER A 49 -4.97 -10.18 35.96
C SER A 49 -4.26 -8.96 35.37
N PHE A 50 -4.08 -7.93 36.22
CA PHE A 50 -3.41 -6.70 35.84
C PHE A 50 -2.03 -6.95 35.23
N ALA A 51 -1.26 -7.89 35.80
CA ALA A 51 0.07 -8.24 35.31
C ALA A 51 0.04 -8.80 33.89
N TYR A 52 -0.93 -9.67 33.58
CA TYR A 52 -1.10 -10.22 32.24
C TYR A 52 -1.50 -9.14 31.23
N VAL A 53 -2.49 -8.32 31.57
CA VAL A 53 -2.96 -7.23 30.69
C VAL A 53 -1.86 -6.20 30.44
N GLN A 54 -1.06 -5.84 31.45
CA GLN A 54 0.08 -4.93 31.25
C GLN A 54 1.14 -5.51 30.32
N LYS A 55 1.44 -6.80 30.45
CA LYS A 55 2.34 -7.50 29.52
C LYS A 55 1.79 -7.48 28.09
N LEU A 56 0.49 -7.73 27.94
CA LEU A 56 -0.18 -7.70 26.64
C LEU A 56 -0.13 -6.30 26.00
N ARG A 57 -0.36 -5.24 26.79
CA ARG A 57 -0.21 -3.85 26.34
C ARG A 57 1.21 -3.55 25.86
N ALA A 58 2.23 -4.02 26.58
CA ALA A 58 3.63 -3.85 26.18
C ALA A 58 3.92 -4.54 24.83
N LEU A 59 3.49 -5.80 24.67
CA LEU A 59 3.68 -6.57 23.43
C LEU A 59 2.96 -5.93 22.23
N VAL A 60 1.70 -5.49 22.42
CA VAL A 60 0.94 -4.82 21.35
C VAL A 60 1.62 -3.50 20.94
N LYS A 61 2.18 -2.74 21.89
CA LYS A 61 2.93 -1.52 21.60
C LYS A 61 4.22 -1.80 20.82
N GLU A 62 4.91 -2.90 21.11
CA GLU A 62 6.07 -3.34 20.33
C GLU A 62 5.68 -3.69 18.89
N GLU A 63 4.58 -4.43 18.70
CA GLU A 63 4.05 -4.77 17.38
C GLU A 63 3.65 -3.51 16.58
N GLU A 64 2.94 -2.56 17.21
CA GLU A 64 2.61 -1.28 16.58
C GLU A 64 3.85 -0.50 16.11
N ALA A 65 4.96 -0.60 16.85
CA ALA A 65 6.21 0.01 16.43
C ALA A 65 6.86 -0.71 15.24
N VAL A 66 6.66 -2.03 15.09
CA VAL A 66 7.07 -2.78 13.90
C VAL A 66 6.19 -2.39 12.70
N GLN A 67 4.87 -2.37 12.87
CA GLN A 67 3.91 -1.97 11.83
C GLN A 67 4.21 -0.56 11.30
N ARG A 68 4.45 0.41 12.19
CA ARG A 68 4.80 1.77 11.80
C ARG A 68 6.10 1.82 10.99
N ARG A 69 7.15 1.14 11.44
CA ARG A 69 8.43 1.05 10.70
C ARG A 69 8.24 0.40 9.32
N ARG A 70 7.37 -0.60 9.22
CA ARG A 70 7.02 -1.25 7.95
C ARG A 70 6.33 -0.28 7.00
N MET A 71 5.35 0.49 7.48
CA MET A 71 4.68 1.53 6.70
C MET A 71 5.64 2.63 6.27
N GLU A 72 6.46 3.16 7.19
CA GLU A 72 7.48 4.17 6.90
C GLU A 72 8.45 3.66 5.82
N HIS A 73 8.93 2.42 5.94
CA HIS A 73 9.81 1.83 4.95
C HIS A 73 9.10 1.68 3.59
N PHE A 74 7.86 1.18 3.57
CA PHE A 74 7.07 1.03 2.35
C PHE A 74 6.83 2.35 1.63
N PHE A 75 6.59 3.43 2.36
CA PHE A 75 6.36 4.76 1.81
C PHE A 75 7.64 5.53 1.50
N ASP A 76 8.82 4.98 1.82
CA ASP A 76 10.09 5.60 1.46
C ASP A 76 10.44 5.34 -0.02
N LYS A 77 11.01 6.35 -0.69
CA LYS A 77 11.42 6.25 -2.10
C LYS A 77 12.39 5.09 -2.40
N MET A 78 13.12 4.60 -1.39
CA MET A 78 14.11 3.54 -1.50
C MET A 78 13.50 2.13 -1.42
N PHE A 79 12.22 2.00 -1.06
CA PHE A 79 11.54 0.70 -1.08
C PHE A 79 11.59 0.09 -2.48
N SER A 80 12.00 -1.18 -2.54
CA SER A 80 12.05 -1.97 -3.77
C SER A 80 11.09 -3.14 -3.68
N GLN A 81 10.21 -3.27 -4.68
CA GLN A 81 9.27 -4.40 -4.77
C GLN A 81 9.98 -5.75 -4.92
N GLN A 82 11.20 -5.76 -5.48
CA GLN A 82 12.00 -6.98 -5.67
C GLN A 82 12.75 -7.39 -4.41
N CYS A 83 13.15 -6.41 -3.60
CA CYS A 83 13.82 -6.62 -2.32
C CYS A 83 13.17 -5.71 -1.26
N PRO A 84 12.01 -6.12 -0.71
CA PRO A 84 11.26 -5.32 0.27
C PRO A 84 12.01 -5.08 1.59
N GLY A 85 13.02 -5.90 1.89
CA GLY A 85 13.79 -5.84 3.13
C GLY A 85 13.21 -6.70 4.26
N PRO A 86 13.90 -6.73 5.42
CA PRO A 86 13.63 -7.67 6.51
C PRO A 86 12.36 -7.35 7.33
N LEU A 87 11.74 -6.18 7.12
CA LEU A 87 10.49 -5.80 7.80
C LEU A 87 9.25 -6.45 7.18
N PHE A 88 9.42 -7.14 6.05
CA PHE A 88 8.35 -7.80 5.30
C PHE A 88 8.58 -9.31 5.25
N PRO A 89 7.51 -10.09 4.99
CA PRO A 89 7.62 -11.54 4.80
C PRO A 89 8.63 -11.86 3.70
N SER A 90 9.49 -12.86 3.93
CA SER A 90 10.50 -13.29 2.96
C SER A 90 9.89 -13.76 1.63
N SER A 91 8.63 -14.24 1.66
CA SER A 91 7.84 -14.61 0.49
C SER A 91 7.52 -13.42 -0.45
N TRP A 92 7.76 -12.19 -0.03
CA TRP A 92 7.58 -11.01 -0.88
C TRP A 92 8.75 -10.79 -1.82
N ALA A 93 9.96 -11.22 -1.46
CA ALA A 93 11.12 -11.17 -2.34
C ALA A 93 10.91 -12.11 -3.53
N SER A 94 11.27 -11.65 -4.72
CA SER A 94 11.19 -12.49 -5.92
C SER A 94 12.17 -13.65 -5.78
N SER A 95 11.68 -14.89 -5.79
CA SER A 95 12.52 -16.10 -5.72
C SER A 95 13.34 -16.37 -6.99
N VAL A 96 13.20 -15.52 -8.02
CA VAL A 96 13.95 -15.64 -9.28
C VAL A 96 15.27 -14.89 -9.16
N GLU A 97 16.23 -15.51 -8.47
CA GLU A 97 17.62 -15.08 -8.46
C GLU A 97 18.50 -16.23 -8.97
N ILE A 98 18.37 -16.60 -10.26
CA ILE A 98 19.29 -17.57 -10.89
C ILE A 98 19.63 -17.11 -12.32
N SER A 99 20.87 -16.64 -12.47
CA SER A 99 21.67 -16.53 -13.70
C SER A 99 21.24 -15.56 -14.80
N HIS A 100 21.24 -14.26 -14.52
CA HIS A 100 21.60 -13.29 -15.56
C HIS A 100 22.73 -12.40 -15.06
N GLY A 101 23.91 -12.60 -15.64
CA GLY A 101 25.13 -11.90 -15.26
C GLY A 101 25.01 -10.38 -15.34
N GLU A 102 25.56 -9.72 -14.32
CA GLU A 102 26.20 -8.38 -14.22
C GLU A 102 25.82 -7.19 -15.13
N ALA A 103 24.79 -7.26 -15.97
CA ALA A 103 24.46 -6.24 -16.97
C ALA A 103 23.09 -5.57 -16.78
N ALA A 104 22.40 -5.79 -15.65
CA ALA A 104 21.09 -5.18 -15.41
C ALA A 104 21.04 -4.38 -14.10
N GLY A 105 21.95 -3.41 -13.98
CA GLY A 105 21.62 -2.15 -13.32
C GLY A 105 20.50 -1.45 -14.09
N ARG A 106 19.27 -1.98 -14.04
CA ARG A 106 18.09 -1.18 -14.37
C ARG A 106 18.06 -0.09 -13.32
N GLN A 107 18.62 1.06 -13.66
CA GLN A 107 18.44 2.30 -12.93
C GLN A 107 16.93 2.43 -12.72
N GLY A 108 16.47 2.16 -11.49
CA GLY A 108 15.07 2.33 -11.13
C GLY A 108 14.68 3.75 -11.51
N ALA A 109 13.49 3.92 -12.10
CA ALA A 109 12.98 5.23 -12.46
C ALA A 109 13.17 6.18 -11.27
N GLN A 110 13.76 7.34 -11.51
CA GLN A 110 14.08 8.26 -10.41
C GLN A 110 12.77 8.81 -9.84
N LEU A 111 12.41 8.33 -8.65
CA LEU A 111 11.20 8.73 -7.94
C LEU A 111 11.42 10.10 -7.28
N SER A 112 10.47 11.01 -7.50
CA SER A 112 10.40 12.29 -6.78
C SER A 112 9.11 12.38 -6.01
N ALA A 113 9.19 12.62 -4.70
CA ALA A 113 8.02 12.67 -3.81
C ALA A 113 7.07 13.82 -4.19
N ARG A 114 5.76 13.55 -4.12
CA ARG A 114 4.69 14.51 -4.45
C ARG A 114 3.68 14.59 -3.30
N PRO A 115 4.06 15.19 -2.15
CA PRO A 115 3.23 15.20 -0.94
C PRO A 115 1.87 15.91 -1.13
N HIS A 116 1.74 16.82 -2.09
CA HIS A 116 0.47 17.49 -2.39
C HIS A 116 -0.63 16.53 -2.87
N TYR A 117 -0.28 15.47 -3.60
CA TYR A 117 -1.26 14.46 -4.00
C TYR A 117 -1.72 13.60 -2.82
N VAL A 118 -0.87 13.41 -1.79
CA VAL A 118 -1.28 12.71 -0.56
C VAL A 118 -2.34 13.52 0.18
N ALA A 119 -2.15 14.84 0.31
CA ALA A 119 -3.14 15.74 0.90
C ALA A 119 -4.44 15.83 0.07
N GLN A 120 -4.39 15.48 -1.22
CA GLN A 120 -5.52 15.50 -2.15
C GLN A 120 -5.91 14.10 -2.61
N ALA A 121 -5.76 13.08 -1.74
CA ALA A 121 -5.96 11.67 -2.12
C ALA A 121 -7.30 11.39 -2.84
N HIS A 122 -8.36 12.15 -2.52
CA HIS A 122 -9.67 12.08 -3.18
C HIS A 122 -9.62 12.24 -4.71
N VAL A 123 -8.65 12.99 -5.26
CA VAL A 123 -8.50 13.16 -6.72
C VAL A 123 -7.97 11.89 -7.39
N LEU A 124 -7.41 10.96 -6.62
CA LEU A 124 -6.87 9.68 -7.10
C LEU A 124 -7.84 8.52 -6.89
N GLU A 125 -8.92 8.68 -6.11
CA GLU A 125 -9.82 7.58 -5.73
C GLU A 125 -10.43 6.85 -6.94
N GLU A 126 -11.00 7.59 -7.89
CA GLU A 126 -11.62 7.00 -9.10
C GLU A 126 -10.58 6.24 -9.96
N ALA A 127 -9.37 6.79 -10.06
CA ALA A 127 -8.28 6.16 -10.78
C ALA A 127 -7.77 4.89 -10.06
N LEU A 128 -7.70 4.89 -8.73
CA LEU A 128 -7.29 3.73 -7.93
C LEU A 128 -8.33 2.60 -7.99
N GLN A 129 -9.62 2.93 -7.99
CA GLN A 129 -10.70 1.94 -8.08
C GLN A 129 -10.72 1.17 -9.41
N SER A 130 -10.29 1.81 -10.50
CA SER A 130 -10.26 1.21 -11.84
C SER A 130 -8.91 0.61 -12.23
N ALA A 131 -7.83 0.99 -11.55
CA ALA A 131 -6.49 0.52 -11.84
C ALA A 131 -6.18 -0.84 -11.18
N LEU A 132 -5.39 -1.66 -11.87
CA LEU A 132 -4.79 -2.86 -11.28
C LEU A 132 -3.45 -2.50 -10.63
N PRO A 133 -3.23 -2.88 -9.36
CA PRO A 133 -1.95 -2.65 -8.70
C PRO A 133 -0.84 -3.48 -9.36
N VAL A 134 0.34 -2.89 -9.54
CA VAL A 134 1.54 -3.59 -10.02
C VAL A 134 2.24 -4.38 -8.92
N PHE A 135 1.92 -4.05 -7.66
CA PHE A 135 2.35 -4.75 -6.48
C PHE A 135 1.17 -4.80 -5.52
N ASP A 136 0.86 -5.98 -5.02
CA ASP A 136 -0.27 -6.20 -4.12
C ASP A 136 0.03 -7.39 -3.22
N LYS A 137 0.36 -7.11 -1.96
CA LYS A 137 0.72 -8.14 -0.98
C LYS A 137 0.21 -7.76 0.40
N SER A 138 -0.05 -8.76 1.24
CA SER A 138 -0.47 -8.59 2.62
C SER A 138 0.54 -9.18 3.59
N THR A 139 0.63 -8.57 4.78
CA THR A 139 1.36 -9.12 5.92
C THR A 139 0.44 -9.99 6.78
N GLU A 140 1.03 -10.70 7.74
CA GLU A 140 0.35 -11.67 8.60
C GLU A 140 -0.79 -11.04 9.40
N ASP A 141 -0.65 -9.77 9.77
CA ASP A 141 -1.67 -8.96 10.48
C ASP A 141 -2.86 -8.55 9.59
N GLY A 142 -2.86 -8.94 8.32
CA GLY A 142 -3.89 -8.60 7.35
C GLY A 142 -3.66 -7.26 6.64
N THR A 143 -2.65 -6.47 7.03
CA THR A 143 -2.36 -5.19 6.39
C THR A 143 -1.93 -5.41 4.94
N ARG A 144 -2.66 -4.82 4.00
CA ARG A 144 -2.42 -4.92 2.56
C ARG A 144 -1.67 -3.70 2.06
N PHE A 145 -0.62 -3.94 1.28
CA PHE A 145 0.27 -2.93 0.72
C PHE A 145 0.18 -3.00 -0.80
N ARG A 146 -0.14 -1.87 -1.43
CA ARG A 146 -0.28 -1.82 -2.88
C ARG A 146 0.53 -0.70 -3.52
N VAL A 147 1.01 -0.96 -4.72
CA VAL A 147 1.63 0.04 -5.59
C VAL A 147 0.87 0.08 -6.90
N TYR A 148 0.41 1.27 -7.29
CA TYR A 148 -0.27 1.55 -8.55
C TYR A 148 0.63 2.39 -9.44
N ARG A 149 0.55 2.14 -10.75
CA ARG A 149 1.18 3.00 -11.77
C ARG A 149 0.09 3.70 -12.57
N LEU A 150 -0.08 4.99 -12.31
CA LEU A 150 -1.07 5.84 -12.96
C LEU A 150 -0.34 6.81 -13.89
N GLY A 151 -0.07 6.38 -15.12
CA GLY A 151 0.73 7.15 -16.08
C GLY A 151 2.16 7.37 -15.58
N SER A 152 2.52 8.64 -15.30
CA SER A 152 3.82 9.03 -14.75
C SER A 152 3.87 9.06 -13.22
N LEU A 153 2.82 8.60 -12.53
CA LEU A 153 2.77 8.53 -11.08
C LEU A 153 2.89 7.09 -10.57
N GLU A 154 3.63 6.93 -9.47
CA GLU A 154 3.57 5.77 -8.60
C GLU A 154 2.80 6.16 -7.33
N VAL A 155 1.71 5.47 -7.06
CA VAL A 155 0.89 5.68 -5.86
C VAL A 155 1.00 4.46 -4.97
N ARG A 156 1.38 4.68 -3.71
CA ARG A 156 1.52 3.62 -2.70
C ARG A 156 0.43 3.77 -1.66
N THR A 157 -0.28 2.68 -1.43
CA THR A 157 -1.41 2.64 -0.51
C THR A 157 -1.24 1.51 0.51
N THR A 158 -1.88 1.69 1.65
CA THR A 158 -2.04 0.65 2.66
C THR A 158 -3.51 0.50 3.02
N GLN A 159 -3.92 -0.70 3.41
CA GLN A 159 -5.25 -0.99 3.93
C GLN A 159 -5.11 -1.90 5.14
N GLU A 160 -5.51 -1.43 6.31
CA GLU A 160 -5.64 -2.27 7.50
C GLU A 160 -6.77 -3.29 7.31
N HIS A 161 -6.79 -4.36 8.12
CA HIS A 161 -7.87 -5.34 8.09
C HIS A 161 -9.23 -4.66 8.31
N ASP A 162 -10.17 -4.88 7.39
CA ASP A 162 -11.49 -4.22 7.32
C ASP A 162 -11.46 -2.68 7.26
N GLY A 163 -10.28 -2.08 7.08
CA GLY A 163 -10.08 -0.66 6.92
C GLY A 163 -10.32 -0.19 5.48
N LEU A 164 -10.45 1.13 5.31
CA LEU A 164 -10.42 1.75 4.00
C LEU A 164 -8.98 1.80 3.48
N GLU A 165 -8.84 1.67 2.16
CA GLU A 165 -7.56 1.90 1.51
C GLU A 165 -7.16 3.38 1.63
N ALA A 166 -5.94 3.62 2.10
CA ALA A 166 -5.40 4.96 2.30
C ALA A 166 -4.12 5.17 1.48
N VAL A 167 -4.02 6.32 0.81
CA VAL A 167 -2.81 6.76 0.11
C VAL A 167 -1.79 7.24 1.15
N GLY A 168 -0.61 6.62 1.19
CA GLY A 168 0.47 7.05 2.09
C GLY A 168 1.64 7.71 1.37
N ALA A 169 1.88 7.40 0.09
CA ALA A 169 2.89 8.10 -0.69
C ALA A 169 2.52 8.20 -2.18
N VAL A 170 2.93 9.30 -2.80
CA VAL A 170 2.82 9.51 -4.24
C VAL A 170 4.16 10.00 -4.76
N PHE A 171 4.64 9.40 -5.84
CA PHE A 171 5.88 9.75 -6.51
C PHE A 171 5.64 10.03 -7.98
N SER A 172 6.37 10.99 -8.56
CA SER A 172 6.49 11.09 -10.01
C SER A 172 7.66 10.24 -10.50
N LEU A 173 7.42 9.48 -11.56
CA LEU A 173 8.39 8.69 -12.30
C LEU A 173 9.11 9.62 -13.28
N SER A 174 10.38 9.90 -13.02
CA SER A 174 11.24 10.56 -14.01
C SER A 174 11.81 9.46 -14.88
N SER A 175 11.47 9.44 -16.17
CA SER A 175 12.15 8.54 -17.10
C SER A 175 13.58 9.03 -17.25
N THR A 176 14.54 8.26 -16.74
CA THR A 176 15.97 8.38 -17.07
C THR A 176 16.26 7.87 -18.48
N GLU A 177 15.24 7.75 -19.33
CA GLU A 177 15.45 7.76 -20.77
C GLU A 177 16.37 8.96 -21.02
N PRO A 178 17.55 8.78 -21.62
CA PRO A 178 18.32 9.92 -22.07
C PRO A 178 17.34 10.67 -22.96
N ARG A 179 16.87 11.84 -22.48
CA ARG A 179 16.30 12.83 -23.37
C ARG A 179 17.35 12.89 -24.46
N ARG A 180 17.06 12.30 -25.64
CA ARG A 180 17.79 12.62 -26.85
C ARG A 180 17.78 14.12 -26.80
N SER A 181 18.95 14.69 -26.49
CA SER A 181 19.16 16.10 -26.19
C SER A 181 18.19 16.83 -27.06
N GLU A 182 17.25 17.60 -26.47
CA GLU A 182 16.25 18.38 -27.24
C GLU A 182 16.96 18.78 -28.52
N ALA A 183 16.66 18.06 -29.60
CA ALA A 183 17.37 18.29 -30.83
C ALA A 183 16.91 19.70 -31.13
N SER A 184 17.81 20.67 -31.04
CA SER A 184 17.46 22.01 -31.45
C SER A 184 17.05 21.80 -32.90
N VAL A 185 15.73 21.80 -33.13
CA VAL A 185 15.15 21.57 -34.44
C VAL A 185 15.79 22.64 -35.28
N LYS A 186 16.73 22.24 -36.13
CA LYS A 186 17.38 23.20 -37.00
C LYS A 186 16.30 23.66 -37.97
N ASP A 187 16.33 24.93 -38.35
CA ASP A 187 15.32 25.52 -39.26
C ASP A 187 15.22 24.81 -40.63
N ASP A 188 16.13 23.87 -40.94
CA ASP A 188 16.14 23.02 -42.14
C ASP A 188 15.47 21.64 -41.97
N GLU A 189 14.89 21.32 -40.82
CA GLU A 189 14.18 20.04 -40.63
C GLU A 189 12.84 20.01 -41.38
N LYS A 190 12.71 19.03 -42.29
CA LYS A 190 11.53 18.84 -43.12
C LYS A 190 10.57 17.86 -42.46
N ILE A 191 9.40 18.35 -42.04
CA ILE A 191 8.28 17.50 -41.60
C ILE A 191 7.81 16.63 -42.77
N VAL A 192 7.99 15.31 -42.65
CA VAL A 192 7.63 14.35 -43.69
C VAL A 192 6.23 13.75 -43.51
N LYS A 193 5.71 13.74 -42.28
CA LYS A 193 4.38 13.20 -41.99
C LYS A 193 3.83 13.84 -40.73
N VAL A 194 2.61 14.36 -40.83
CA VAL A 194 1.83 14.82 -39.69
C VAL A 194 0.64 13.89 -39.57
N THR A 195 0.36 13.40 -38.36
CA THR A 195 -0.85 12.63 -38.09
C THR A 195 -1.72 13.39 -37.10
N GLU A 196 -2.88 13.82 -37.55
CA GLU A 196 -3.90 14.43 -36.71
C GLU A 196 -4.84 13.33 -36.20
N TYR A 197 -4.97 13.27 -34.88
CA TYR A 197 -5.94 12.40 -34.22
C TYR A 197 -7.13 13.25 -33.79
N VAL A 198 -8.31 12.91 -34.30
CA VAL A 198 -9.57 13.56 -33.95
C VAL A 198 -10.39 12.59 -33.12
N GLU A 199 -10.63 12.96 -31.87
CA GLU A 199 -11.50 12.21 -30.96
C GLU A 199 -12.79 13.00 -30.69
N ARG A 200 -13.90 12.28 -30.56
CA ARG A 200 -15.21 12.86 -30.29
C ARG A 200 -15.59 12.65 -28.83
N SER A 201 -15.65 13.75 -28.07
CA SER A 201 -16.06 13.75 -26.66
C SER A 201 -17.42 14.43 -26.54
N GLY A 202 -18.49 13.67 -26.68
CA GLY A 202 -19.87 14.19 -26.67
C GLY A 202 -20.22 14.96 -27.95
N LYS A 203 -20.63 16.24 -27.82
CA LYS A 203 -20.94 17.13 -28.96
C LYS A 203 -19.72 17.88 -29.51
N GLU A 204 -18.56 17.76 -28.86
CA GLU A 204 -17.32 18.45 -29.23
C GLU A 204 -16.28 17.48 -29.79
N HIS A 205 -15.38 18.01 -30.62
CA HIS A 205 -14.23 17.29 -31.15
C HIS A 205 -12.97 17.82 -30.47
N ARG A 206 -12.08 16.91 -30.04
CA ARG A 206 -10.73 17.24 -29.58
C ARG A 206 -9.75 16.75 -30.63
N CYS A 207 -8.85 17.63 -31.06
CA CYS A 207 -7.80 17.30 -32.01
C CYS A 207 -6.44 17.36 -31.32
N TYR A 208 -5.59 16.38 -31.60
CA TYR A 208 -4.19 16.38 -31.19
C TYR A 208 -3.32 16.10 -32.42
N VAL A 209 -2.24 16.86 -32.54
CA VAL A 209 -1.29 16.74 -33.64
C VAL A 209 -0.03 16.06 -33.12
N VAL A 210 0.37 14.99 -33.79
CA VAL A 210 1.66 14.34 -33.58
C VAL A 210 2.52 14.65 -34.82
N LEU A 211 3.61 15.39 -34.58
CA LEU A 211 4.63 15.76 -35.56
C LEU A 211 5.73 14.69 -35.64
#